data_AF-A0A3N5RC67-F1
#
_entry.id   AF-A0A3N5RC67-F1
#
_cell.length_a   1.000
_cell.length_b   1.000
_cell.length_c   1.000
_cell.angle_alpha   90.00
_cell.angle_beta   90.00
_cell.angle_gamma   90.00
#
_symmetry.space_group_name_H-M   'P 1'
#
loop_
_entity.id
_entity.type
_entity.pdbx_description
1 polymer ?
#
loop_
_entity_poly.entity_id
_entity_poly.type
_entity_poly.pdbx_seq_one_letter_code
_entity_poly.pdbx_strand_id
1 'polypeptide(L)'
;MYTIGNQDYWITVGSMNEPVYVDDKSGAETFIRMADPANPLDRNANGTKMIDGLEKTLKFEISAGDKKKILEIEPAFNDPGHYEAVFYPTIETTYNYRLFGTINNVSLSLDFQCSTAEGEGNQDNSTKQISEGVTQKAQRGAFGCITARTDASFPEPYLSNNEIVKMINQTGNSSSN
;
A
#
# COMPACT_ATOMS: atom_id res chain seq x y z
N MET A 1 -14.24 1.70 2.37
CA MET A 1 -15.02 2.80 2.95
C MET A 1 -15.00 2.69 4.46
N TYR A 2 -14.67 3.79 5.13
CA TYR A 2 -14.57 3.89 6.57
C TYR A 2 -15.36 5.08 7.07
N THR A 3 -16.11 4.92 8.15
CA THR A 3 -16.55 6.04 8.99
C THR A 3 -15.44 6.35 9.98
N ILE A 4 -14.98 7.60 9.99
CA ILE A 4 -13.97 8.10 10.93
C ILE A 4 -14.57 9.32 11.64
N GLY A 5 -14.81 9.19 12.94
CA GLY A 5 -15.65 10.11 13.68
C GLY A 5 -17.07 10.11 13.11
N ASN A 6 -17.51 11.26 12.58
CA ASN A 6 -18.86 11.45 12.05
C ASN A 6 -18.90 11.54 10.51
N GLN A 7 -17.80 11.23 9.84
CA GLN A 7 -17.65 11.41 8.40
C GLN A 7 -17.26 10.11 7.71
N ASP A 8 -17.80 9.88 6.52
CA ASP A 8 -17.45 8.73 5.69
C ASP A 8 -16.33 9.08 4.69
N TYR A 9 -15.39 8.14 4.55
CA TYR A 9 -14.19 8.26 3.72
C TYR A 9 -14.01 7.03 2.82
N TRP A 10 -13.57 7.29 1.60
CA TRP A 10 -12.90 6.31 0.77
C TRP A 10 -11.40 6.42 0.99
N ILE A 11 -10.84 5.36 1.55
CA ILE A 11 -9.39 5.15 1.68
C ILE A 11 -9.06 3.97 0.78
N THR A 12 -8.28 4.23 -0.26
CA THR A 12 -7.71 3.22 -1.15
C THR A 12 -6.23 3.13 -0.84
N VAL A 13 -5.71 1.90 -0.69
CA VAL A 13 -4.28 1.63 -0.47
C VAL A 13 -3.82 0.68 -1.55
N GLY A 14 -2.64 0.94 -2.09
CA GLY A 14 -2.01 0.14 -3.12
C GLY A 14 -0.50 0.30 -3.10
N SER A 15 0.16 -0.25 -4.13
CA SER A 15 1.56 0.04 -4.38
C SER A 15 1.71 0.97 -5.58
N MET A 16 2.72 1.84 -5.54
CA MET A 16 3.02 2.71 -6.68
C MET A 16 3.52 1.88 -7.88
N ASN A 17 3.10 2.27 -9.09
CA ASN A 17 3.57 1.71 -10.36
C ASN A 17 3.33 0.19 -10.51
N GLU A 18 2.14 -0.31 -10.18
CA GLU A 18 1.83 -1.75 -10.33
C GLU A 18 1.92 -2.23 -11.80
N PRO A 19 2.41 -3.46 -12.05
CA PRO A 19 2.94 -4.43 -11.08
C PRO A 19 4.30 -4.02 -10.51
N VAL A 20 4.53 -4.32 -9.23
CA VAL A 20 5.77 -3.94 -8.55
C VAL A 20 6.79 -5.06 -8.60
N TYR A 21 7.98 -4.75 -9.09
CA TYR A 21 9.11 -5.66 -9.11
C TYR A 21 10.16 -5.30 -8.06
N VAL A 22 10.90 -6.31 -7.62
CA VAL A 22 12.12 -6.13 -6.81
C VAL A 22 13.08 -5.17 -7.52
N ASP A 23 13.74 -4.33 -6.72
CA ASP A 23 14.73 -3.29 -7.08
C ASP A 23 14.18 -2.08 -7.87
N ASP A 24 12.92 -2.09 -8.30
CA ASP A 24 12.29 -0.91 -8.91
C ASP A 24 11.95 0.18 -7.89
N LYS A 25 11.93 1.43 -8.35
CA LYS A 25 11.36 2.52 -7.55
C LYS A 25 9.85 2.30 -7.44
N SER A 26 9.38 2.05 -6.23
CA SER A 26 7.96 1.92 -5.90
C SER A 26 7.69 2.56 -4.54
N GLY A 27 6.59 2.18 -3.89
CA GLY A 27 6.16 2.71 -2.62
C GLY A 27 4.78 2.20 -2.24
N ALA A 28 4.39 2.42 -0.98
CA ALA A 28 2.99 2.33 -0.60
C ALA A 28 2.30 3.63 -0.99
N GLU A 29 1.10 3.57 -1.56
CA GLU A 29 0.31 4.75 -1.89
C GLU A 29 -1.07 4.69 -1.24
N THR A 30 -1.66 5.86 -1.01
CA THR A 30 -3.05 5.96 -0.61
C THR A 30 -3.78 7.12 -1.26
N PHE A 31 -5.03 6.86 -1.65
CA PHE A 31 -5.98 7.87 -2.08
C PHE A 31 -7.05 8.03 -1.00
N ILE A 32 -7.18 9.23 -0.47
CA ILE A 32 -8.12 9.56 0.62
C ILE A 32 -9.07 10.67 0.15
N ARG A 33 -10.35 10.35 0.15
CA ARG A 33 -11.43 11.28 -0.20
C ARG A 33 -12.62 11.12 0.73
N MET A 34 -13.29 12.22 1.06
CA MET A 34 -14.60 12.16 1.73
C MET A 34 -15.63 11.58 0.76
N ALA A 35 -16.47 10.68 1.27
CA ALA A 35 -17.59 10.12 0.51
C ALA A 35 -18.71 11.16 0.33
N ASP A 36 -19.44 11.05 -0.77
CA ASP A 36 -20.66 11.85 -0.99
C ASP A 36 -21.75 11.41 0.01
N PRO A 37 -22.28 12.28 0.88
CA PRO A 37 -23.34 11.91 1.81
C PRO A 37 -24.62 11.39 1.13
N ALA A 38 -24.91 11.82 -0.10
CA ALA A 38 -26.07 11.38 -0.86
C ALA A 38 -25.88 10.00 -1.50
N ASN A 39 -24.63 9.62 -1.77
CA ASN A 39 -24.29 8.32 -2.35
C ASN A 39 -22.95 7.79 -1.80
N PRO A 40 -22.89 7.41 -0.51
CA PRO A 40 -21.61 7.15 0.17
C PRO A 40 -20.88 5.93 -0.38
N LEU A 41 -21.62 4.96 -0.94
CA LEU A 41 -21.06 3.74 -1.51
C LEU A 41 -20.49 3.92 -2.93
N ASP A 42 -20.74 5.05 -3.58
CA ASP A 42 -20.17 5.36 -4.88
C ASP A 42 -18.92 6.24 -4.73
N ARG A 43 -17.74 5.63 -4.90
CA ARG A 43 -16.44 6.33 -4.81
C ARG A 43 -16.23 7.40 -5.89
N ASN A 44 -17.04 7.37 -6.96
CA ASN A 44 -16.95 8.28 -8.09
C ASN A 44 -18.10 9.31 -8.08
N ALA A 45 -18.92 9.35 -7.03
CA ALA A 45 -19.99 10.32 -6.91
C ALA A 45 -19.44 11.76 -6.97
N ASN A 46 -20.19 12.65 -7.63
CA ASN A 46 -19.79 14.04 -7.83
C ASN A 46 -19.59 14.82 -6.51
N GLY A 47 -20.24 14.41 -5.43
CA GLY A 47 -20.08 15.02 -4.11
C GLY A 47 -18.84 14.56 -3.33
N THR A 48 -18.01 13.68 -3.89
CA THR A 48 -16.74 13.28 -3.26
C THR A 48 -15.75 14.46 -3.21
N LYS A 49 -14.94 14.50 -2.16
CA LYS A 49 -13.97 15.60 -1.95
C LYS A 49 -12.61 15.06 -1.57
N MET A 50 -11.58 15.44 -2.31
CA MET A 50 -10.19 15.11 -1.99
C MET A 50 -9.74 15.81 -0.70
N ILE A 51 -8.82 15.19 0.02
CA ILE A 51 -8.33 15.68 1.32
C ILE A 51 -6.83 15.85 1.28
N ASP A 52 -6.38 17.09 1.43
CA ASP A 52 -4.96 17.45 1.51
C ASP A 52 -4.52 17.66 2.97
N GLY A 53 -3.21 17.70 3.22
CA GLY A 53 -2.64 17.99 4.53
C GLY A 53 -2.47 16.78 5.46
N LEU A 54 -2.85 15.58 5.01
CA LEU A 54 -2.76 14.35 5.80
C LEU A 54 -1.32 13.84 5.92
N GLU A 55 -0.38 14.36 5.13
CA GLU A 55 1.05 14.06 5.26
C GLU A 55 1.63 14.41 6.63
N LYS A 56 0.98 15.34 7.35
CA LYS A 56 1.38 15.77 8.69
C LYS A 56 0.91 14.84 9.80
N THR A 57 -0.08 13.99 9.51
CA THR A 57 -0.78 13.21 10.53
C THR A 57 -0.81 11.72 10.25
N LEU A 58 -0.62 11.30 9.01
CA LEU A 58 -0.61 9.91 8.58
C LEU A 58 0.78 9.45 8.17
N LYS A 59 1.03 8.17 8.40
CA LYS A 59 2.27 7.47 8.02
C LYS A 59 1.93 6.08 7.50
N PHE A 60 2.85 5.51 6.74
CA PHE A 60 2.85 4.08 6.44
C PHE A 60 3.86 3.34 7.32
N GLU A 61 3.50 2.18 7.80
CA GLU A 61 4.46 1.15 8.20
C GLU A 61 4.39 0.02 7.17
N ILE A 62 5.52 -0.31 6.57
CA ILE A 62 5.66 -1.48 5.70
C ILE A 62 6.26 -2.63 6.50
N SER A 63 5.82 -3.84 6.21
CA SER A 63 6.39 -5.06 6.81
C SER A 63 6.57 -6.17 5.79
N ALA A 64 7.67 -6.91 5.93
CA ALA A 64 8.03 -8.06 5.12
C ALA A 64 8.77 -9.07 6.01
N GLY A 65 8.16 -10.22 6.26
CA GLY A 65 8.66 -11.18 7.26
C GLY A 65 8.75 -10.56 8.66
N ASP A 66 9.93 -10.62 9.28
CA ASP A 66 10.23 -10.02 10.59
C ASP A 66 10.63 -8.53 10.52
N LYS A 67 10.81 -7.97 9.32
CA LYS A 67 11.27 -6.60 9.12
C LYS A 67 10.10 -5.64 9.02
N LYS A 68 10.27 -4.47 9.62
CA LYS A 68 9.32 -3.35 9.58
C LYS A 68 10.04 -2.04 9.35
N LYS A 69 9.39 -1.11 8.67
CA LYS A 69 9.89 0.25 8.47
C LYS A 69 8.73 1.24 8.43
N ILE A 70 8.85 2.32 9.21
CA ILE A 70 7.93 3.46 9.14
C ILE A 70 8.43 4.42 8.05
N LEU A 71 7.50 4.90 7.24
CA LEU A 71 7.71 5.85 6.16
C LEU A 71 6.76 7.04 6.38
N GLU A 72 7.33 8.25 6.27
CA GLU A 72 6.50 9.44 6.07
C GLU A 72 5.84 9.34 4.69
N ILE A 73 4.65 9.92 4.56
CA ILE A 73 3.98 10.04 3.26
C ILE A 73 4.18 11.45 2.72
N GLU A 74 4.23 11.59 1.41
CA GLU A 74 4.31 12.87 0.72
C GLU A 74 3.10 13.03 -0.21
N PRO A 75 2.54 14.23 -0.38
CA PRO A 75 1.47 14.45 -1.35
C PRO A 75 1.99 14.27 -2.78
N ALA A 76 1.21 13.56 -3.60
CA ALA A 76 1.52 13.40 -5.02
C ALA A 76 1.33 14.72 -5.78
N PHE A 77 2.21 14.98 -6.75
CA PHE A 77 2.22 16.25 -7.48
C PHE A 77 0.97 16.40 -8.36
N ASN A 78 0.22 17.50 -8.17
CA ASN A 78 -1.02 17.81 -8.89
C ASN A 78 -2.11 16.71 -8.79
N ASP A 79 -2.09 15.89 -7.74
CA ASP A 79 -3.08 14.85 -7.50
C ASP A 79 -3.61 14.93 -6.05
N PRO A 80 -4.55 15.86 -5.77
CA PRO A 80 -5.06 16.08 -4.42
C PRO A 80 -5.66 14.81 -3.80
N GLY A 81 -5.41 14.61 -2.50
CA GLY A 81 -5.83 13.42 -1.78
C GLY A 81 -5.05 12.14 -2.10
N HIS A 82 -4.04 12.19 -2.97
CA HIS A 82 -3.11 11.09 -3.22
C HIS A 82 -1.79 11.34 -2.47
N TYR A 83 -1.33 10.31 -1.76
CA TYR A 83 -0.10 10.34 -0.98
C TYR A 83 0.76 9.11 -1.26
N GLU A 84 2.07 9.32 -1.28
CA GLU A 84 3.08 8.32 -1.64
C GLU A 84 4.10 8.15 -0.52
N ALA A 85 4.47 6.91 -0.21
CA ALA A 85 5.57 6.55 0.67
C ALA A 85 6.56 5.67 -0.08
N VAL A 86 7.56 6.32 -0.68
CA VAL A 86 8.52 5.67 -1.58
C VAL A 86 9.44 4.71 -0.83
N PHE A 87 9.59 3.50 -1.36
CA PHE A 87 10.63 2.54 -0.97
C PHE A 87 11.05 1.66 -2.15
N TYR A 88 12.21 1.03 -2.01
CA TYR A 88 12.75 0.11 -3.01
C TYR A 88 12.66 -1.31 -2.43
N PRO A 89 11.73 -2.15 -2.91
CA PRO A 89 11.63 -3.50 -2.40
C PRO A 89 12.85 -4.30 -2.82
N THR A 90 13.43 -5.03 -1.89
CA THR A 90 14.66 -5.79 -2.14
C THR A 90 14.41 -7.30 -2.24
N ILE A 91 13.20 -7.75 -1.95
CA ILE A 91 12.86 -9.17 -1.94
C ILE A 91 11.41 -9.38 -2.38
N GLU A 92 11.20 -10.43 -3.16
CA GLU A 92 9.88 -10.93 -3.48
C GLU A 92 9.31 -11.66 -2.26
N THR A 93 8.25 -11.09 -1.67
CA THR A 93 7.54 -11.69 -0.55
C THR A 93 6.18 -11.01 -0.36
N THR A 94 5.40 -11.49 0.61
CA THR A 94 4.17 -10.82 1.03
C THR A 94 4.50 -9.60 1.88
N TYR A 95 4.07 -8.44 1.42
CA TYR A 95 4.14 -7.19 2.15
C TYR A 95 2.80 -6.88 2.83
N ASN A 96 2.87 -6.33 4.04
CA ASN A 96 1.73 -5.65 4.66
C ASN A 96 2.02 -4.17 4.78
N TYR A 97 1.03 -3.35 4.43
CA TYR A 97 1.01 -1.91 4.60
C TYR A 97 0.04 -1.58 5.72
N ARG A 98 0.53 -0.89 6.75
CA ARG A 98 -0.29 -0.32 7.81
C ARG A 98 -0.33 1.19 7.63
N LEU A 99 -1.49 1.72 7.26
CA LEU A 99 -1.76 3.16 7.23
C LEU A 99 -2.24 3.57 8.62
N PHE A 100 -1.54 4.48 9.29
CA PHE A 100 -1.88 4.87 10.65
C PHE A 100 -1.63 6.35 10.93
N GLY A 101 -2.32 6.87 11.95
CA GLY A 101 -2.22 8.27 12.34
C GLY A 101 -3.57 8.82 12.76
N THR A 102 -3.86 10.08 12.40
CA THR A 102 -5.16 10.71 12.70
C THR A 102 -5.78 11.39 11.48
N ILE A 103 -7.11 11.33 11.40
CA ILE A 103 -7.95 12.17 10.51
C ILE A 103 -8.98 12.85 11.41
N ASN A 104 -9.09 14.18 11.36
CA ASN A 104 -9.96 14.98 12.23
C ASN A 104 -9.82 14.63 13.72
N ASN A 105 -8.58 14.46 14.20
CA ASN A 105 -8.23 14.06 15.58
C ASN A 105 -8.73 12.66 16.01
N VAL A 106 -9.26 11.85 15.09
CA VAL A 106 -9.61 10.46 15.34
C VAL A 106 -8.47 9.57 14.91
N SER A 107 -7.95 8.78 15.85
CA SER A 107 -6.87 7.82 15.60
C SER A 107 -7.36 6.65 14.76
N LEU A 108 -6.57 6.26 13.76
CA LEU A 108 -6.80 5.09 12.94
C LEU A 108 -5.52 4.28 12.73
N SER A 109 -5.69 2.98 12.56
CA SER A 109 -4.65 2.05 12.12
C SER A 109 -5.33 1.01 11.25
N LEU A 110 -4.99 1.00 9.96
CA LEU A 110 -5.63 0.16 8.95
C LEU A 110 -4.56 -0.72 8.31
N ASP A 111 -4.74 -2.03 8.39
CA ASP A 111 -3.82 -3.01 7.84
C ASP A 111 -4.31 -3.56 6.50
N PHE A 112 -3.39 -3.60 5.53
CA PHE A 112 -3.63 -4.09 4.18
C PHE A 112 -2.51 -5.04 3.79
N GLN A 113 -2.88 -6.23 3.31
CA GLN A 113 -1.93 -7.22 2.81
C GLN A 113 -2.03 -7.27 1.28
N CYS A 114 -0.88 -7.33 0.61
CA CYS A 114 -0.85 -7.53 -0.83
C CYS A 114 -1.42 -8.90 -1.20
N SER A 115 -1.93 -9.03 -2.42
CA SER A 115 -2.47 -10.27 -2.96
C SER A 115 -1.45 -10.97 -3.86
N THR A 116 -1.26 -12.27 -3.67
CA THR A 116 -0.58 -13.15 -4.63
C THR A 116 -1.53 -13.69 -5.69
N ALA A 117 -2.85 -13.48 -5.53
CA ALA A 117 -3.85 -13.88 -6.51
C ALA A 117 -4.00 -12.80 -7.59
N GLU A 118 -4.11 -13.25 -8.84
CA GLU A 118 -4.43 -12.39 -9.98
C GLU A 118 -5.94 -12.04 -10.00
N GLY A 119 -6.27 -10.78 -10.29
CA GLY A 119 -7.64 -10.31 -10.49
C GLY A 119 -8.15 -9.32 -9.44
N GLU A 120 -9.40 -8.87 -9.62
CA GLU A 120 -10.04 -7.93 -8.70
C GLU A 120 -10.34 -8.60 -7.35
N GLY A 121 -9.89 -7.98 -6.27
CA GLY A 121 -10.18 -8.46 -4.91
C GLY A 121 -11.68 -8.45 -4.59
N ASN A 122 -12.10 -9.40 -3.75
CA ASN A 122 -13.49 -9.56 -3.34
C ASN A 122 -14.09 -8.29 -2.72
N GLN A 123 -15.39 -8.09 -2.94
CA GLN A 123 -16.16 -7.06 -2.24
C GLN A 123 -16.71 -7.61 -0.91
N ASP A 124 -16.51 -6.87 0.15
CA ASP A 124 -17.08 -7.12 1.48
C ASP A 124 -17.84 -5.88 1.94
N ASN A 125 -19.16 -5.94 2.00
CA ASN A 125 -20.01 -4.85 2.48
C ASN A 125 -20.44 -5.01 3.95
N SER A 126 -19.74 -5.86 4.71
CA SER A 126 -20.00 -6.00 6.15
C SER A 126 -19.46 -4.79 6.93
N THR A 127 -20.19 -4.44 7.98
CA THR A 127 -19.75 -3.40 8.92
C THR A 127 -18.88 -4.02 9.99
N LYS A 128 -17.67 -3.49 10.18
CA LYS A 128 -16.69 -3.96 11.17
C LYS A 128 -16.17 -2.79 11.98
N GLN A 129 -16.24 -2.89 13.31
CA GLN A 129 -15.59 -1.92 14.18
C GLN A 129 -14.08 -2.18 14.15
N ILE A 130 -13.28 -1.15 13.84
CA ILE A 130 -11.82 -1.26 13.76
C ILE A 130 -11.18 -0.77 15.06
N SER A 131 -11.58 0.42 15.51
CA SER A 131 -11.12 1.05 16.75
C SER A 131 -12.17 2.05 17.24
N GLU A 132 -11.94 2.72 18.37
CA GLU A 132 -12.79 3.84 18.79
C GLU A 132 -12.88 4.90 17.68
N GLY A 133 -14.11 5.27 17.31
CA GLY A 133 -14.36 6.26 16.25
C GLY A 133 -14.05 5.81 14.82
N VAL A 134 -13.63 4.56 14.58
CA VAL A 134 -13.34 4.04 13.23
C VAL A 134 -14.12 2.76 12.95
N THR A 135 -14.97 2.81 11.93
CA THR A 135 -15.80 1.69 11.48
C THR A 135 -15.60 1.47 9.99
N GLN A 136 -15.23 0.27 9.60
CA GLN A 136 -15.26 -0.14 8.20
C GLN A 136 -16.69 -0.47 7.80
N LYS A 137 -17.16 0.08 6.69
CA LYS A 137 -18.51 -0.17 6.15
C LYS A 137 -18.49 -0.97 4.83
N ALA A 138 -17.38 -0.91 4.11
CA ALA A 138 -17.16 -1.69 2.90
C ALA A 138 -15.67 -1.83 2.58
N GLN A 139 -15.28 -2.93 1.95
CA GLN A 139 -13.97 -3.18 1.35
C GLN A 139 -14.18 -3.68 -0.08
N ARG A 140 -13.31 -3.27 -0.99
CA ARG A 140 -13.26 -3.79 -2.37
C ARG A 140 -11.85 -3.63 -2.92
N GLY A 141 -11.52 -4.49 -3.88
CA GLY A 141 -10.24 -4.46 -4.58
C GLY A 141 -9.12 -5.14 -3.80
N ALA A 142 -7.98 -5.23 -4.46
CA ALA A 142 -6.72 -5.76 -3.96
C ALA A 142 -5.58 -5.06 -4.73
N PHE A 143 -4.36 -5.14 -4.21
CA PHE A 143 -3.14 -4.70 -4.87
C PHE A 143 -2.15 -5.86 -4.88
N GLY A 144 -1.29 -5.91 -5.89
CA GLY A 144 -0.39 -7.04 -6.13
C GLY A 144 0.76 -7.10 -5.14
N CYS A 145 1.18 -8.30 -4.76
CA CYS A 145 2.45 -8.47 -4.07
C CYS A 145 3.62 -8.13 -5.00
N ILE A 146 4.73 -7.72 -4.38
CA ILE A 146 5.97 -7.48 -5.07
C ILE A 146 6.51 -8.81 -5.60
N THR A 147 6.85 -8.85 -6.89
CA THR A 147 7.32 -10.07 -7.57
C THR A 147 8.76 -9.92 -8.09
N ALA A 148 9.38 -11.06 -8.42
CA ALA A 148 10.64 -11.04 -9.14
C ALA A 148 10.46 -10.47 -10.56
N ARG A 149 11.48 -9.74 -11.04
CA ARG A 149 11.47 -9.20 -12.40
C ARG A 149 11.81 -10.23 -13.47
N THR A 150 12.27 -11.41 -13.06
CA THR A 150 12.85 -12.45 -13.94
C THR A 150 11.92 -12.80 -15.10
N ASP A 151 10.63 -13.02 -14.83
CA ASP A 151 9.66 -13.43 -15.85
C ASP A 151 9.15 -12.26 -16.71
N ALA A 152 9.32 -11.02 -16.25
CA ALA A 152 8.91 -9.81 -16.97
C ALA A 152 10.05 -9.16 -17.78
N SER A 153 11.29 -9.61 -17.57
CA SER A 153 12.48 -9.01 -18.18
C SER A 153 12.72 -9.48 -19.61
N PHE A 154 13.19 -8.55 -20.45
CA PHE A 154 13.56 -8.79 -21.85
C PHE A 154 14.66 -7.79 -22.28
N PRO A 155 15.62 -8.16 -23.15
CA PRO A 155 15.80 -9.48 -23.77
C PRO A 155 16.43 -10.52 -22.86
N GLU A 156 17.18 -10.07 -21.86
CA GLU A 156 17.87 -10.94 -20.92
C GLU A 156 17.10 -11.05 -19.60
N PRO A 157 17.16 -12.21 -18.93
CA PRO A 157 16.66 -12.34 -17.57
C PRO A 157 17.33 -11.35 -16.63
N TYR A 158 16.51 -10.66 -15.83
CA TYR A 158 16.99 -9.80 -14.76
C TYR A 158 17.35 -10.63 -13.52
N LEU A 159 18.47 -10.27 -12.87
CA LEU A 159 18.82 -10.76 -11.54
C LEU A 159 18.79 -9.57 -10.57
N SER A 160 18.08 -9.72 -9.46
CA SER A 160 18.07 -8.72 -8.41
C SER A 160 19.43 -8.59 -7.74
N ASN A 161 19.69 -7.43 -7.14
CA ASN A 161 20.91 -7.17 -6.39
C ASN A 161 21.10 -8.21 -5.27
N ASN A 162 20.01 -8.62 -4.61
CA ASN A 162 20.05 -9.63 -3.56
C ASN A 162 20.37 -11.03 -4.09
N GLU A 163 19.91 -11.40 -5.29
CA GLU A 163 20.29 -12.65 -5.93
C GLU A 163 21.78 -12.66 -6.32
N ILE A 164 22.28 -11.56 -6.88
CA ILE A 164 23.69 -11.40 -7.24
C ILE A 164 24.58 -11.57 -5.99
N VAL A 165 24.25 -10.90 -4.89
CA VAL A 165 25.01 -11.02 -3.63
C VAL A 165 24.99 -12.47 -3.10
N LYS A 166 23.84 -13.16 -3.18
CA LYS A 166 23.75 -14.57 -2.78
C LYS A 166 24.67 -15.46 -3.62
N MET A 167 24.68 -15.26 -4.94
CA MET A 167 25.54 -16.02 -5.86
C MET A 167 27.03 -15.80 -5.57
N ILE A 168 27.46 -14.54 -5.38
CA ILE A 168 28.84 -14.20 -5.05
C ILE A 168 29.30 -14.89 -3.75
N ASN A 169 28.46 -14.85 -2.71
CA ASN A 169 28.77 -15.46 -1.41
C ASN A 169 28.86 -17.00 -1.50
N GLN A 170 28.06 -17.63 -2.36
CA GLN A 170 28.15 -19.07 -2.60
C GLN A 170 29.47 -19.43 -3.27
N THR A 171 29.88 -18.70 -4.31
CA THR A 171 31.15 -18.97 -5.03
C THR A 171 32.38 -18.73 -4.14
N GLY A 172 32.35 -17.70 -3.28
CA GLY A 172 33.43 -17.42 -2.33
C GLY A 172 33.62 -18.53 -1.29
N ASN A 173 32.53 -19.10 -0.77
CA ASN A 173 32.59 -20.24 0.15
C ASN A 173 33.04 -21.54 -0.53
N SER A 174 32.67 -21.77 -1.78
CA SER A 174 33.13 -22.95 -2.54
C SER A 174 34.61 -22.92 -2.89
N SER A 175 35.24 -21.75 -2.92
CA SER A 175 36.67 -21.58 -3.21
C SER A 175 37.57 -21.70 -1.97
N SER A 176 36.97 -21.91 -0.79
CA SER A 176 37.66 -21.99 0.51
C SER A 176 37.80 -23.44 1.04
N ASN A 177 37.47 -24.45 0.21
CA ASN A 177 37.63 -25.88 0.50
C ASN A 177 38.62 -26.54 -0.45
#